data_AF-A0A2I0I9R4-F1
#
_entry.id   AF-A0A2I0I9R4-F1
#
_cell.length_a   1.000
_cell.length_b   1.000
_cell.length_c   1.000
_cell.angle_alpha   90.00
_cell.angle_beta   90.00
_cell.angle_gamma   90.00
#
_symmetry.space_group_name_H-M   'P 1'
#
loop_
_entity.id
_entity.type
_entity.pdbx_description
1 polymer ?
#
loop_
_entity_poly.entity_id
_entity_poly.type
_entity_poly.pdbx_seq_one_letter_code
_entity_poly.pdbx_strand_id
1 'polypeptide(L)'
;MPVCNYSEWVANIVPVEKKDGRVRVCVDYRDLNKASPKDNFPLPHIDVLVDNTARHPQFSFMDSFSGYNQIRMAEEDKIKTTFTTMWGTFCYCVMPFGLKNAGATYQRAMVTLFHDMMHKEVEVYVDDMIAKSKEGEDHLVNLKRLFDRLKEYKLRLNPAKCTFGARSRKLLGFVVSAASR
;
A
#
# COMPACT_ATOMS: atom_id res chain seq x y z
N MET A 1 21.34 -3.22 0.68
CA MET A 1 21.28 -2.32 1.85
C MET A 1 22.70 -1.89 2.15
N PRO A 2 22.97 -0.60 2.40
CA PRO A 2 24.29 -0.17 2.84
C PRO A 2 24.54 -0.59 4.30
N VAL A 3 25.82 -0.79 4.65
CA VAL A 3 26.28 -1.05 6.03
C VAL A 3 26.44 0.28 6.76
N CYS A 4 25.95 0.38 8.00
CA CYS A 4 26.08 1.58 8.83
C CYS A 4 27.09 1.37 9.97
N ASN A 5 28.14 2.20 10.04
CA ASN A 5 29.23 2.04 11.01
C ASN A 5 29.00 2.80 12.34
N TYR A 6 28.17 3.85 12.34
CA TYR A 6 27.91 4.70 13.52
C TYR A 6 26.47 5.26 13.49
N SER A 7 25.47 4.43 13.80
CA SER A 7 24.07 4.85 13.79
C SER A 7 23.59 5.29 15.17
N GLU A 8 23.01 6.47 15.26
CA GLU A 8 22.25 6.92 16.44
C GLU A 8 20.97 6.11 16.68
N TRP A 9 20.47 5.46 15.61
CA TRP A 9 19.25 4.64 15.63
C TRP A 9 19.60 3.19 15.34
N VAL A 10 19.15 2.25 16.17
CA VAL A 10 19.23 0.81 15.89
C VAL A 10 17.97 0.12 16.40
N ALA A 11 17.31 -0.62 15.52
CA ALA A 11 16.19 -1.47 15.85
C ALA A 11 16.56 -2.97 15.78
N ASN A 12 15.83 -3.80 16.53
CA ASN A 12 16.00 -5.25 16.52
C ASN A 12 15.10 -5.90 15.46
N ILE A 13 15.58 -6.99 14.87
CA ILE A 13 14.75 -7.84 14.04
C ILE A 13 13.86 -8.76 14.90
N VAL A 14 12.64 -8.99 14.43
CA VAL A 14 11.65 -9.88 15.05
C VAL A 14 11.17 -10.86 13.99
N PRO A 15 11.66 -12.11 14.00
CA PRO A 15 11.14 -13.17 13.14
C PRO A 15 9.68 -13.48 13.52
N VAL A 16 8.79 -13.51 12.53
CA VAL A 16 7.38 -13.85 12.70
C VAL A 16 7.02 -14.97 11.74
N GLU A 17 6.52 -16.09 12.26
CA GLU A 17 6.01 -17.18 11.44
C GLU A 17 4.66 -16.82 10.82
N LYS A 18 4.54 -17.03 9.51
CA LYS A 18 3.26 -16.95 8.80
C LYS A 18 2.51 -18.27 8.94
N LYS A 19 1.19 -18.22 8.73
CA LYS A 19 0.31 -19.39 8.72
C LYS A 19 0.70 -20.47 7.71
N ASP A 20 1.44 -20.09 6.66
CA ASP A 20 1.94 -20.99 5.63
C ASP A 20 3.33 -21.58 5.94
N GLY A 21 3.84 -21.39 7.17
CA GLY A 21 5.14 -21.87 7.63
C GLY A 21 6.33 -21.00 7.19
N ARG A 22 6.11 -19.95 6.38
CA ARG A 22 7.20 -19.04 5.98
C ARG A 22 7.52 -18.04 7.09
N VAL A 23 8.80 -17.73 7.28
CA VAL A 23 9.23 -16.68 8.22
C VAL A 23 9.20 -15.30 7.55
N ARG A 24 8.62 -14.31 8.23
CA ARG A 24 8.73 -12.89 7.88
C ARG A 24 9.60 -12.19 8.91
N VAL A 25 10.70 -11.61 8.47
CA VAL A 25 11.51 -10.73 9.32
C VAL A 25 10.81 -9.37 9.42
N CYS A 26 10.40 -8.99 10.62
CA CYS A 26 9.92 -7.65 10.95
C CYS A 26 11.04 -6.87 11.66
N VAL A 27 10.97 -5.54 11.64
CA VAL A 27 11.89 -4.70 12.41
C VAL A 27 11.07 -3.93 13.44
N ASP A 28 11.54 -3.93 14.69
CA ASP A 28 10.87 -3.28 15.80
C ASP A 28 11.17 -1.79 15.85
N TYR A 29 10.40 -1.00 15.08
CA TYR A 29 10.51 0.45 15.04
C TYR A 29 9.71 1.18 16.14
N ARG A 30 9.36 0.53 17.25
CA ARG A 30 8.53 1.17 18.31
C ARG A 30 9.11 2.49 18.80
N ASP A 31 10.41 2.56 19.09
CA ASP A 31 11.02 3.78 19.62
C ASP A 31 11.21 4.86 18.56
N LEU A 32 11.59 4.47 17.33
CA LEU A 32 11.60 5.39 16.19
C LEU A 32 10.21 6.00 15.94
N ASN A 33 9.16 5.20 16.04
CA ASN A 33 7.78 5.65 15.87
C ASN A 33 7.37 6.65 16.97
N LYS A 34 7.75 6.41 18.23
CA LYS A 34 7.48 7.35 19.33
C LYS A 34 8.18 8.68 19.11
N ALA A 35 9.44 8.67 18.66
CA ALA A 35 10.24 9.88 18.44
C ALA A 35 9.84 10.68 17.19
N SER A 36 9.29 10.00 16.18
CA SER A 36 8.88 10.68 14.95
C SER A 36 7.69 11.62 15.21
N PRO A 37 7.46 12.67 14.41
CA PRO A 37 6.18 13.39 14.38
C PRO A 37 5.10 12.57 13.64
N LYS A 38 3.84 12.69 14.03
CA LYS A 38 2.73 11.99 13.34
C LYS A 38 2.34 12.77 12.08
N ASP A 39 2.27 12.07 10.94
CA ASP A 39 1.63 12.59 9.74
C ASP A 39 0.11 12.44 9.85
N ASN A 40 -0.62 13.55 9.72
CA ASN A 40 -2.07 13.60 9.82
C ASN A 40 -2.76 13.54 8.45
N PHE A 41 -2.06 13.08 7.41
CA PHE A 41 -2.69 12.85 6.11
C PHE A 41 -3.92 11.93 6.27
N PRO A 42 -5.09 12.32 5.73
CA PRO A 42 -6.28 11.52 5.89
C PRO A 42 -6.14 10.20 5.13
N LEU A 43 -6.34 9.11 5.84
CA LEU A 43 -6.61 7.82 5.20
C LEU A 43 -8.11 7.77 4.86
N PRO A 44 -8.51 7.25 3.69
CA PRO A 44 -9.92 7.10 3.34
C PRO A 44 -10.64 6.29 4.41
N HIS A 45 -11.82 6.77 4.80
CA HIS A 45 -12.69 5.98 5.67
C HIS A 45 -13.21 4.78 4.89
N ILE A 46 -13.22 3.60 5.50
CA ILE A 46 -13.66 2.37 4.83
C ILE A 46 -15.12 2.51 4.37
N ASP A 47 -15.99 3.11 5.18
CA ASP A 47 -17.39 3.33 4.79
C ASP A 47 -17.52 4.22 3.54
N VAL A 48 -16.67 5.26 3.40
CA VAL A 48 -16.65 6.10 2.20
C VAL A 48 -16.19 5.30 0.99
N LEU A 49 -15.20 4.42 1.18
CA LEU A 49 -14.74 3.49 0.13
C LEU A 49 -15.87 2.57 -0.33
N VAL A 50 -16.60 1.98 0.62
CA VAL A 50 -17.73 1.08 0.38
C VAL A 50 -18.87 1.83 -0.33
N ASP A 51 -19.29 2.99 0.18
CA ASP A 51 -20.35 3.81 -0.41
C ASP A 51 -20.02 4.26 -1.84
N ASN A 52 -18.77 4.67 -2.07
CA ASN A 52 -18.29 5.06 -3.38
C ASN A 52 -18.22 3.88 -4.36
N THR A 53 -18.14 2.64 -3.86
CA THR A 53 -18.15 1.43 -4.69
C THR A 53 -19.56 0.91 -4.94
N ALA A 54 -20.49 1.03 -3.99
CA ALA A 54 -21.84 0.43 -4.02
C ALA A 54 -22.70 0.78 -5.26
N ARG A 55 -22.37 1.85 -6.00
CA ARG A 55 -23.12 2.32 -7.19
C ARG A 55 -22.59 1.79 -8.53
N HIS A 56 -21.59 0.90 -8.53
CA HIS A 56 -20.93 0.46 -9.76
C HIS A 56 -21.21 -1.02 -10.04
N PRO A 57 -21.58 -1.41 -11.27
CA PRO A 57 -21.89 -2.80 -11.61
C PRO A 57 -20.67 -3.71 -11.77
N GLN A 58 -19.48 -3.14 -12.01
CA GLN A 58 -18.26 -3.90 -12.31
C GLN A 58 -17.05 -3.35 -11.57
N PHE A 59 -16.27 -4.27 -11.01
CA PHE A 59 -15.09 -3.96 -10.22
C PHE A 59 -13.89 -4.80 -10.66
N SER A 60 -12.71 -4.22 -10.48
CA SER A 60 -11.45 -4.97 -10.45
C SER A 60 -10.69 -4.60 -9.19
N PHE A 61 -10.32 -5.60 -8.42
CA PHE A 61 -9.63 -5.48 -7.15
C PHE A 61 -8.18 -5.90 -7.33
N MET A 62 -7.26 -5.04 -6.94
CA MET A 62 -5.83 -5.19 -7.18
C MET A 62 -5.06 -4.95 -5.87
N ASP A 63 -4.01 -5.73 -5.64
CA ASP A 63 -3.14 -5.62 -4.46
C ASP A 63 -1.76 -5.18 -4.94
N SER A 64 -1.24 -4.09 -4.37
CA SER A 64 0.11 -3.63 -4.65
C SER A 64 1.14 -4.62 -4.10
N PHE A 65 2.08 -5.05 -4.94
CA PHE A 65 3.11 -5.99 -4.54
C PHE A 65 4.09 -5.35 -3.56
N SER A 66 3.99 -5.70 -2.27
CA SER A 66 4.83 -5.09 -1.22
C SER A 66 4.75 -3.56 -1.27
N GLY A 67 3.54 -2.99 -1.26
CA GLY A 67 3.31 -1.59 -1.66
C GLY A 67 4.25 -0.59 -1.02
N TYR A 68 4.45 -0.63 0.31
CA TYR A 68 5.40 0.26 0.98
C TYR A 68 6.82 0.18 0.42
N ASN A 69 7.32 -1.02 0.14
CA ASN A 69 8.67 -1.24 -0.39
C ASN A 69 8.87 -0.70 -1.82
N GLN A 70 7.82 -0.20 -2.48
CA GLN A 70 7.93 0.46 -3.78
C GLN A 70 8.25 1.95 -3.65
N ILE A 71 8.06 2.54 -2.46
CA ILE A 71 8.37 3.93 -2.18
C ILE A 71 9.81 4.02 -1.65
N ARG A 72 10.62 4.89 -2.25
CA ARG A 72 11.99 5.13 -1.79
C ARG A 72 12.00 5.92 -0.49
N MET A 73 12.89 5.56 0.43
CA MET A 73 13.18 6.40 1.59
C MET A 73 13.91 7.67 1.14
N ALA A 74 13.60 8.80 1.79
CA ALA A 74 14.43 10.00 1.71
C ALA A 74 15.85 9.70 2.22
N GLU A 75 16.88 10.30 1.61
CA GLU A 75 18.27 9.93 1.86
C GLU A 75 18.65 10.11 3.34
N GLU A 76 18.22 11.24 3.91
CA GLU A 76 18.40 11.64 5.30
C GLU A 76 17.66 10.73 6.31
N ASP A 77 16.61 10.04 5.87
CA ASP A 77 15.79 9.19 6.74
C ASP A 77 16.17 7.71 6.67
N LYS A 78 16.95 7.29 5.68
CA LYS A 78 17.40 5.89 5.56
C LYS A 78 18.09 5.42 6.83
N ILE A 79 19.01 6.22 7.36
CA ILE A 79 19.79 5.86 8.57
C ILE A 79 18.93 5.69 9.82
N LYS A 80 17.73 6.29 9.87
CA LYS A 80 16.79 6.12 10.98
C LYS A 80 16.13 4.74 10.96
N THR A 81 16.05 4.11 9.78
CA THR A 81 15.49 2.75 9.61
C THR A 81 16.51 1.64 9.89
N THR A 82 17.64 1.98 10.50
CA THR A 82 18.72 1.05 10.77
C THR A 82 18.29 -0.07 11.71
N PHE A 83 18.71 -1.29 11.39
CA PHE A 83 18.49 -2.48 12.19
C PHE A 83 19.75 -3.34 12.26
N THR A 84 19.87 -4.10 13.33
CA THR A 84 21.02 -4.98 13.56
C THR A 84 20.70 -6.45 13.30
N THR A 85 21.69 -7.17 12.80
CA THR A 85 21.67 -8.61 12.59
C THR A 85 23.02 -9.19 13.04
N MET A 86 23.10 -10.51 13.12
CA MET A 86 24.35 -11.24 13.37
C MET A 86 25.44 -11.00 12.31
N TRP A 87 25.12 -10.42 11.15
CA TRP A 87 26.10 -10.07 10.11
C TRP A 87 26.42 -8.56 10.04
N GLY A 88 25.91 -7.79 10.98
CA GLY A 88 26.12 -6.35 11.05
C GLY A 88 24.84 -5.54 10.93
N THR A 89 25.03 -4.24 10.72
CA THR A 89 24.01 -3.21 10.81
C THR A 89 23.65 -2.68 9.43
N PHE A 90 22.37 -2.72 9.10
CA PHE A 90 21.84 -2.38 7.78
C PHE A 90 20.70 -1.38 7.90
N CYS A 91 20.43 -0.61 6.84
CA CYS A 91 19.25 0.26 6.77
C CYS A 91 18.48 0.08 5.46
N TYR A 92 17.21 0.47 5.47
CA TYR A 92 16.33 0.34 4.31
C TYR A 92 16.49 1.51 3.34
N CYS A 93 16.55 1.19 2.04
CA CYS A 93 16.51 2.19 0.95
C CYS A 93 15.09 2.47 0.44
N VAL A 94 14.14 1.61 0.80
CA VAL A 94 12.72 1.68 0.45
C VAL A 94 11.91 1.57 1.73
N MET A 95 10.72 2.15 1.76
CA MET A 95 9.93 2.29 2.99
C MET A 95 9.59 0.91 3.58
N PRO A 96 10.11 0.57 4.78
CA PRO A 96 9.82 -0.70 5.41
C PRO A 96 8.45 -0.71 6.09
N PHE A 97 7.92 -1.91 6.32
CA PHE A 97 6.80 -2.11 7.22
C PHE A 97 7.17 -1.73 8.66
N GLY A 98 6.16 -1.36 9.44
CA GLY A 98 6.33 -1.03 10.86
C GLY A 98 6.61 0.44 11.15
N LEU A 99 6.82 1.28 10.13
CA LEU A 99 6.87 2.73 10.30
C LEU A 99 5.47 3.31 10.44
N LYS A 100 5.28 4.19 11.43
CA LYS A 100 3.95 4.75 11.74
C LYS A 100 3.32 5.58 10.62
N ASN A 101 4.15 6.27 9.83
CA ASN A 101 3.68 7.18 8.79
C ASN A 101 3.63 6.49 7.42
N ALA A 102 3.94 5.19 7.32
CA ALA A 102 4.00 4.48 6.04
C ALA A 102 2.67 4.53 5.29
N GLY A 103 1.55 4.33 5.98
CA GLY A 103 0.21 4.40 5.39
C GLY A 103 -0.10 5.80 4.84
N ALA A 104 0.22 6.85 5.60
CA ALA A 104 0.00 8.24 5.18
C ALA A 104 0.83 8.60 3.94
N THR A 105 2.12 8.26 3.94
CA THR A 105 3.01 8.47 2.78
C THR A 105 2.52 7.71 1.56
N TYR A 106 2.13 6.45 1.72
CA TYR A 106 1.62 5.64 0.62
C TYR A 106 0.32 6.21 0.06
N GLN A 107 -0.64 6.54 0.92
CA GLN A 107 -1.90 7.12 0.49
C GLN A 107 -1.70 8.45 -0.25
N ARG A 108 -0.81 9.32 0.26
CA ARG A 108 -0.47 10.60 -0.39
C ARG A 108 0.12 10.36 -1.78
N ALA A 109 1.01 9.37 -1.92
CA ALA A 109 1.55 8.99 -3.21
C ALA A 109 0.44 8.54 -4.16
N MET A 110 -0.45 7.64 -3.73
CA MET A 110 -1.55 7.15 -4.59
C MET A 110 -2.50 8.27 -4.99
N VAL A 111 -2.88 9.16 -4.07
CA VAL A 111 -3.73 10.33 -4.38
C VAL A 111 -3.05 11.22 -5.43
N THR A 112 -1.76 11.50 -5.29
CA THR A 112 -1.02 12.30 -6.28
C THR A 112 -0.97 11.60 -7.65
N LEU A 113 -0.62 10.31 -7.66
CA LEU A 113 -0.41 9.55 -8.88
C LEU A 113 -1.70 9.24 -9.63
N PHE A 114 -2.84 9.17 -8.96
CA PHE A 114 -4.13 8.84 -9.56
C PHE A 114 -5.14 9.99 -9.46
N HIS A 115 -4.73 11.21 -9.11
CA HIS A 115 -5.63 12.32 -8.74
C HIS A 115 -6.78 12.58 -9.73
N ASP A 116 -6.55 12.39 -11.04
CA ASP A 116 -7.55 12.58 -12.10
C ASP A 116 -8.61 11.47 -12.14
N MET A 117 -8.26 10.28 -11.66
CA MET A 117 -9.07 9.06 -11.62
C MET A 117 -9.64 8.75 -10.22
N MET A 118 -9.06 9.33 -9.16
CA MET A 118 -9.46 9.09 -7.78
C MET A 118 -10.94 9.41 -7.57
N HIS A 119 -11.61 8.53 -6.84
CA HIS A 119 -13.04 8.57 -6.50
C HIS A 119 -14.02 8.41 -7.66
N LYS A 120 -13.56 8.54 -8.91
CA LYS A 120 -14.34 8.35 -10.13
C LYS A 120 -14.23 6.91 -10.62
N GLU A 121 -13.07 6.54 -11.17
CA GLU A 121 -12.81 5.21 -11.71
C GLU A 121 -11.94 4.37 -10.76
N VAL A 122 -11.19 5.02 -9.85
CA VAL A 122 -10.24 4.35 -8.97
C VAL A 122 -10.43 4.77 -7.53
N GLU A 123 -10.39 3.78 -6.64
CA GLU A 123 -10.27 3.98 -5.20
C GLU A 123 -9.01 3.27 -4.72
N VAL A 124 -8.30 3.88 -3.78
CA VAL A 124 -7.09 3.29 -3.20
C VAL A 124 -7.15 3.41 -1.69
N TYR A 125 -6.95 2.29 -1.00
CA TYR A 125 -6.78 2.21 0.43
C TYR A 125 -5.48 1.47 0.72
N VAL A 126 -4.41 2.21 0.98
CA VAL A 126 -3.09 1.62 1.21
C VAL A 126 -2.76 0.62 0.08
N ASP A 127 -2.45 -0.64 0.38
CA ASP A 127 -2.06 -1.64 -0.61
C ASP A 127 -3.22 -2.13 -1.50
N ASP A 128 -4.48 -1.84 -1.16
CA ASP A 128 -5.66 -2.25 -1.91
C ASP A 128 -6.10 -1.17 -2.91
N MET A 129 -6.14 -1.52 -4.19
CA MET A 129 -6.65 -0.66 -5.26
C MET A 129 -7.91 -1.28 -5.87
N ILE A 130 -8.91 -0.43 -6.13
CA ILE A 130 -10.17 -0.82 -6.75
C ILE A 130 -10.36 0.02 -8.00
N ALA A 131 -10.48 -0.62 -9.15
CA ALA A 131 -11.05 0.01 -10.32
C ALA A 131 -12.55 -0.28 -10.36
N LYS A 132 -13.36 0.73 -10.64
CA LYS A 132 -14.81 0.65 -10.74
C LYS A 132 -15.28 1.35 -12.02
N SER A 133 -16.35 0.85 -12.62
CA SER A 133 -16.96 1.43 -13.81
C SER A 133 -18.46 1.50 -13.65
N LYS A 134 -19.05 2.61 -14.09
CA LYS A 134 -20.51 2.79 -14.06
C LYS A 134 -21.18 1.97 -15.16
N GLU A 135 -22.49 1.84 -15.06
CA GLU A 135 -23.28 1.22 -16.13
C GLU A 135 -23.09 1.98 -17.45
N GLY A 136 -22.79 1.25 -18.53
CA GLY A 136 -22.49 1.82 -19.85
C GLY A 136 -21.06 2.32 -20.05
N GLU A 137 -20.22 2.35 -19.01
CA GLU A 137 -18.78 2.66 -19.18
C GLU A 137 -17.99 1.40 -19.58
N ASP A 138 -16.96 1.59 -20.42
CA ASP A 138 -16.04 0.52 -20.76
C ASP A 138 -14.99 0.33 -19.65
N HIS A 139 -15.17 -0.71 -18.85
CA HIS A 139 -14.23 -1.06 -17.78
C HIS A 139 -12.81 -1.36 -18.28
N LEU A 140 -12.66 -1.86 -19.51
CA LEU A 140 -11.35 -2.13 -20.09
C LEU A 140 -10.60 -0.82 -20.40
N VAL A 141 -11.31 0.24 -20.79
CA VAL A 141 -10.72 1.57 -20.99
C VAL A 141 -10.19 2.14 -19.67
N ASN A 142 -10.96 2.02 -18.59
CA ASN A 142 -10.55 2.47 -17.25
C ASN A 142 -9.34 1.67 -16.74
N LEU A 143 -9.38 0.34 -16.89
CA LEU A 143 -8.26 -0.53 -16.52
C LEU A 143 -7.00 -0.22 -17.32
N LYS A 144 -7.13 0.02 -18.63
CA LYS A 144 -5.99 0.39 -19.47
C LYS A 144 -5.33 1.67 -18.97
N ARG A 145 -6.11 2.72 -18.71
CA ARG A 145 -5.60 3.99 -18.13
C ARG A 145 -4.90 3.77 -16.80
N LEU A 146 -5.48 2.95 -15.92
CA LEU A 146 -4.87 2.61 -14.63
C LEU A 146 -3.55 1.85 -14.82
N PHE A 147 -3.48 0.87 -15.71
CA PHE A 147 -2.25 0.11 -15.96
C PHE A 147 -1.16 0.95 -16.63
N ASP A 148 -1.53 1.86 -17.53
CA ASP A 148 -0.60 2.81 -18.13
C ASP A 148 0.03 3.69 -17.06
N ARG A 149 -0.77 4.19 -16.09
CA ARG A 149 -0.27 4.96 -14.93
C ARG A 149 0.62 4.13 -14.02
N LEU A 150 0.24 2.89 -13.70
CA LEU A 150 1.09 2.00 -12.91
C LEU A 150 2.44 1.75 -13.60
N LYS A 151 2.44 1.55 -14.92
CA LYS A 151 3.65 1.34 -15.72
C LYS A 151 4.54 2.58 -15.75
N GLU A 152 3.95 3.76 -15.94
CA GLU A 152 4.64 5.06 -15.93
C GLU A 152 5.44 5.25 -14.63
N TYR A 153 4.79 5.02 -13.48
CA TYR A 153 5.39 5.19 -12.16
C TYR A 153 6.07 3.93 -11.62
N LYS A 154 6.19 2.88 -12.44
CA LYS A 154 6.83 1.59 -12.13
C LYS A 154 6.26 0.91 -10.88
N LEU A 155 4.99 1.14 -10.61
CA LEU A 155 4.24 0.47 -9.56
C LEU A 155 3.87 -0.96 -10.00
N ARG A 156 4.04 -1.91 -9.10
CA ARG A 156 3.82 -3.33 -9.34
C ARG A 156 2.64 -3.83 -8.55
N LEU A 157 1.78 -4.59 -9.20
CA LEU A 157 0.69 -5.34 -8.57
C LEU A 157 1.13 -6.78 -8.31
N ASN A 158 0.42 -7.45 -7.40
CA ASN A 158 0.56 -8.87 -7.13
C ASN A 158 -0.50 -9.66 -7.93
N PRO A 159 -0.14 -10.29 -9.06
CA PRO A 159 -1.11 -10.92 -9.95
C PRO A 159 -1.94 -12.02 -9.27
N ALA A 160 -1.33 -12.75 -8.32
CA ALA A 160 -1.98 -13.84 -7.59
C ALA A 160 -3.10 -13.35 -6.65
N LYS A 161 -3.16 -12.05 -6.34
CA LYS A 161 -4.19 -11.44 -5.47
C LYS A 161 -5.14 -10.51 -6.21
N CYS A 162 -4.88 -10.23 -7.49
CA CYS A 162 -5.76 -9.43 -8.32
C CYS A 162 -6.99 -10.24 -8.74
N THR A 163 -8.12 -9.56 -8.91
CA THR A 163 -9.37 -10.12 -9.42
C THR A 163 -10.00 -9.09 -10.34
N PHE A 164 -10.28 -9.46 -11.59
CA PHE A 164 -10.75 -8.54 -12.60
C PHE A 164 -12.20 -8.83 -13.01
N GLY A 165 -12.97 -7.77 -13.28
CA GLY A 165 -14.35 -7.88 -13.76
C GLY A 165 -15.31 -8.56 -12.80
N ALA A 166 -15.04 -8.51 -11.49
CA ALA A 166 -15.90 -9.07 -10.47
C ALA A 166 -17.15 -8.21 -10.27
N ARG A 167 -18.29 -8.85 -10.00
CA ARG A 167 -19.54 -8.17 -9.57
C ARG A 167 -19.61 -7.96 -8.06
N SER A 168 -18.79 -8.70 -7.31
CA SER A 168 -18.63 -8.54 -5.87
C SER A 168 -17.30 -9.11 -5.36
N ARG A 169 -16.78 -8.58 -4.26
CA ARG A 169 -15.65 -9.17 -3.50
C ARG A 169 -15.68 -8.69 -2.05
N LYS A 170 -15.16 -9.51 -1.15
CA LYS A 170 -14.84 -9.08 0.21
C LYS A 170 -13.61 -8.18 0.20
N LEU A 171 -13.74 -6.94 0.65
CA LEU A 171 -12.69 -5.93 0.78
C LEU A 171 -12.64 -5.42 2.22
N LEU A 172 -11.48 -5.45 2.86
CA LEU A 172 -11.27 -4.94 4.24
C LEU A 172 -12.29 -5.48 5.27
N GLY A 173 -12.82 -6.68 5.06
CA GLY A 173 -13.84 -7.29 5.93
C GLY A 173 -15.29 -7.10 5.45
N PHE A 174 -15.56 -6.17 4.54
CA PHE A 174 -16.89 -5.84 4.01
C PHE A 174 -17.12 -6.48 2.64
N VAL A 175 -18.35 -6.86 2.31
CA VAL A 175 -18.69 -7.35 0.97
C VAL A 175 -19.06 -6.15 0.10
N VAL A 176 -18.20 -5.82 -0.86
CA VAL A 176 -18.53 -4.88 -1.92
C VAL A 176 -19.27 -5.66 -2.98
N SER A 177 -20.50 -5.27 -3.31
CA SER A 177 -21.29 -5.90 -4.37
C SER A 177 -22.06 -4.86 -5.16
N ALA A 178 -22.38 -5.18 -6.41
CA ALA A 178 -23.27 -4.38 -7.26
C ALA A 178 -24.73 -4.33 -6.73
N ALA A 179 -25.06 -4.91 -5.57
CA ALA A 179 -26.40 -4.98 -5.04
C ALA A 179 -26.47 -4.54 -3.56
N SER A 180 -27.14 -3.42 -3.33
CA SER A 180 -27.95 -3.21 -2.13
C SER A 180 -29.20 -2.46 -2.59
N ARG A 181 -30.33 -3.18 -2.64
CA ARG A 181 -31.63 -2.55 -2.41
C ARG A 181 -31.81 -2.39 -0.91
#